data_AF-A0A179D4L3-F1
#
_entry.id   AF-A0A179D4L3-F1
#
_cell.length_a   1.000
_cell.length_b   1.000
_cell.length_c   1.000
_cell.angle_alpha   90.00
_cell.angle_beta   90.00
_cell.angle_gamma   90.00
#
_symmetry.space_group_name_H-M   'P 1'
#
loop_
_entity.id
_entity.type
_entity.pdbx_description
1 polymer ?
#
loop_
_entity_poly.entity_id
_entity_poly.type
_entity_poly.pdbx_seq_one_letter_code
_entity_poly.pdbx_strand_id
1 'polypeptide(L)'
;MRLPESFIFLPTSLKKITVNRTMTPNKWEKLEAARRLLKLPRETSRAEIREAYRRLAASFHPDRGGDPEKMKALNEAYNLLMEYCEHYRIELTPNDRGASAEEWWVIHFGEDPVWAGKRGSKNE
;
A
#
# COMPACT_ATOMS: atom_id res chain seq x y z
N MET A 1 18.87 -51.76 -29.17
CA MET A 1 18.51 -50.84 -28.06
C MET A 1 19.35 -49.60 -28.20
N ARG A 2 18.76 -48.52 -28.72
CA ARG A 2 19.41 -47.22 -28.98
C ARG A 2 18.91 -46.22 -27.94
N LEU A 3 19.81 -45.61 -27.19
CA LEU A 3 19.54 -44.34 -26.52
C LEU A 3 19.60 -43.21 -27.56
N PRO A 4 18.79 -42.15 -27.38
CA PRO A 4 19.33 -40.80 -27.50
C PRO A 4 18.88 -39.96 -26.29
N GLU A 5 19.80 -39.43 -25.48
CA GLU A 5 20.46 -38.14 -25.72
C GLU A 5 19.49 -37.03 -26.18
N SER A 6 18.89 -36.33 -25.22
CA SER A 6 18.63 -34.88 -25.30
C SER A 6 18.05 -34.39 -23.98
N PHE A 7 18.91 -34.23 -22.98
CA PHE A 7 18.61 -33.42 -21.80
C PHE A 7 18.63 -31.95 -22.26
N ILE A 8 17.48 -31.44 -22.73
CA ILE A 8 17.34 -30.05 -23.13
C ILE A 8 17.36 -29.20 -21.85
N PHE A 9 18.56 -28.74 -21.50
CA PHE A 9 18.76 -27.63 -20.58
C PHE A 9 18.29 -26.36 -21.29
N LEU A 10 17.07 -25.91 -21.03
CA LEU A 10 16.64 -24.56 -21.38
C LEU A 10 17.28 -23.58 -20.38
N PRO A 11 18.23 -22.71 -20.78
CA PRO A 11 18.60 -21.60 -19.94
C PRO A 11 17.45 -20.59 -19.98
N THR A 12 16.64 -20.54 -18.92
CA THR A 12 15.67 -19.46 -18.69
C THR A 12 16.40 -18.18 -18.28
N SER A 13 17.22 -17.66 -19.19
CA SER A 13 17.74 -16.30 -19.14
C SER A 13 16.58 -15.36 -19.45
N LEU A 14 15.84 -14.99 -18.41
CA LEU A 14 14.88 -13.89 -18.48
C LEU A 14 15.67 -12.60 -18.70
N LYS A 15 15.69 -12.20 -19.97
CA LYS A 15 16.11 -10.89 -20.46
C LYS A 15 15.54 -9.83 -19.53
N LYS A 16 16.41 -9.11 -18.82
CA LYS A 16 16.03 -7.91 -18.07
C LYS A 16 15.34 -6.99 -19.05
N ILE A 17 14.04 -6.81 -18.87
CA ILE A 17 13.21 -5.92 -19.66
C ILE A 17 13.76 -4.52 -19.40
N THR A 18 14.54 -4.01 -20.35
CA THR A 18 14.91 -2.60 -20.44
C THR A 18 13.62 -1.82 -20.71
N VAL A 19 12.89 -1.50 -19.65
CA VAL A 19 11.85 -0.49 -19.71
C VAL A 19 12.59 0.83 -19.79
N ASN A 20 12.70 1.40 -21.00
CA ASN A 20 13.03 2.80 -21.21
C ASN A 20 11.90 3.64 -20.60
N ARG A 21 11.98 3.85 -19.28
CA ARG A 21 10.96 4.55 -18.50
C ARG A 21 11.16 6.04 -18.70
N THR A 22 10.28 6.64 -19.48
CA THR A 22 10.09 8.10 -19.52
C THR A 22 9.98 8.62 -18.07
N MET A 23 10.79 9.63 -17.74
CA MET A 23 11.07 10.19 -16.40
C MET A 23 9.85 10.81 -15.71
N THR A 24 8.85 9.99 -15.37
CA THR A 24 7.90 10.31 -14.29
C THR A 24 8.23 9.40 -13.12
N PRO A 25 8.59 9.96 -11.95
CA PRO A 25 8.77 9.14 -10.76
C PRO A 25 7.48 8.37 -10.52
N ASN A 26 7.60 7.06 -10.35
CA ASN A 26 6.46 6.20 -10.07
C ASN A 26 5.69 6.78 -8.87
N LYS A 27 4.36 6.80 -8.90
CA LYS A 27 3.52 7.25 -7.76
C LYS A 27 4.03 6.65 -6.44
N TRP A 28 4.43 5.38 -6.47
CA TRP A 28 4.97 4.65 -5.32
C TRP A 28 6.35 5.13 -4.86
N GLU A 29 7.22 5.56 -5.78
CA GLU A 29 8.53 6.12 -5.43
C GLU A 29 8.38 7.47 -4.70
N LYS A 30 7.44 8.30 -5.15
CA LYS A 30 7.14 9.58 -4.48
C LYS A 30 6.58 9.36 -3.08
N LEU A 31 5.67 8.40 -2.91
CA LEU A 31 5.12 8.04 -1.59
C LEU A 31 6.19 7.49 -0.66
N GLU A 32 7.07 6.61 -1.14
CA GLU A 32 8.17 6.08 -0.34
C GLU A 32 9.18 7.17 0.04
N ALA A 33 9.50 8.09 -0.88
CA ALA A 33 10.34 9.25 -0.58
C ALA A 33 9.69 10.15 0.49
N ALA A 34 8.40 10.45 0.38
CA ALA A 34 7.65 11.23 1.37
C ALA A 34 7.62 10.54 2.74
N ARG A 35 7.36 9.23 2.80
CA ARG A 35 7.41 8.42 4.02
C ARG A 35 8.77 8.52 4.70
N ARG A 36 9.85 8.37 3.94
CA ARG A 36 11.24 8.48 4.45
C ARG A 36 11.54 9.88 4.96
N LEU A 37 11.07 10.92 4.26
CA LEU A 37 11.28 12.31 4.66
C LEU A 37 10.61 12.62 6.00
N LEU A 38 9.37 12.15 6.20
CA LEU A 38 8.65 12.30 7.47
C LEU A 38 9.11 11.30 8.56
N LYS A 39 10.06 10.42 8.24
CA LYS A 39 10.59 9.36 9.13
C LYS A 39 9.50 8.45 9.69
N LEU A 40 8.54 8.09 8.85
CA LEU A 40 7.41 7.25 9.23
C LEU A 40 7.73 5.76 9.03
N PRO A 41 7.16 4.84 9.83
CA PRO A 41 7.18 3.40 9.57
C PRO A 41 6.41 3.04 8.28
N ARG A 42 6.50 1.79 7.82
CA ARG A 42 5.76 1.31 6.62
C ARG A 42 4.25 1.32 6.83
N GLU A 43 3.83 1.05 8.06
CA GLU A 43 2.44 1.09 8.49
C GLU A 43 2.28 2.30 9.40
N THR A 44 1.43 3.25 9.00
CA THR A 44 1.21 4.47 9.78
C THR A 44 -0.22 4.96 9.62
N SER A 45 -0.74 5.64 10.65
CA SER A 45 -2.07 6.24 10.62
C SER A 45 -2.04 7.71 10.18
N ARG A 46 -3.19 8.24 9.74
CA ARG A 46 -3.32 9.66 9.39
C ARG A 46 -2.98 10.59 10.56
N ALA A 47 -3.25 10.15 11.79
CA ALA A 47 -2.91 10.89 13.00
C ALA A 47 -1.38 10.99 13.20
N GLU A 48 -0.68 9.86 13.01
CA GLU A 48 0.79 9.78 13.13
C GLU A 48 1.50 10.59 12.05
N ILE A 49 1.00 10.58 10.80
CA ILE A 49 1.52 11.43 9.71
C ILE A 49 1.49 12.91 10.13
N ARG A 50 0.37 13.36 10.69
CA ARG A 50 0.20 14.74 11.16
C ARG A 50 1.09 15.08 12.35
N GLU A 51 1.30 14.15 13.26
CA GLU A 51 2.18 14.34 14.41
C GLU A 51 3.65 14.43 13.99
N ALA A 52 4.10 13.51 13.13
CA ALA A 52 5.46 13.51 12.60
C ALA A 52 5.78 14.81 11.83
N TYR A 53 4.82 15.30 11.03
CA TYR A 53 4.91 16.59 10.35
C TYR A 53 5.11 17.74 11.35
N ARG A 54 4.26 17.86 12.39
CA ARG A 54 4.38 18.94 13.38
C ARG A 54 5.73 18.94 14.09
N ARG A 55 6.22 17.76 14.46
CA ARG A 55 7.54 17.57 15.10
C ARG A 55 8.68 18.03 14.21
N LEU A 56 8.65 17.68 12.92
CA LEU A 56 9.69 18.07 11.97
C LEU A 56 9.59 19.56 11.59
N ALA A 57 8.37 20.08 11.40
CA ALA A 57 8.13 21.48 11.10
C ALA A 57 8.63 22.41 12.23
N ALA A 58 8.43 22.02 13.50
CA ALA A 58 8.97 22.75 14.64
C ALA A 58 10.51 22.80 14.66
N SER A 59 11.17 21.78 14.08
CA SER A 59 12.62 21.66 13.98
C SER A 59 13.20 22.43 12.78
N PHE A 60 12.44 22.56 11.68
CA PHE A 60 12.85 23.28 10.47
C PHE A 60 12.30 24.70 10.39
N HIS A 61 11.74 25.24 11.48
CA HIS A 61 11.18 26.57 11.48
C HIS A 61 12.26 27.64 11.19
N PRO A 62 12.04 28.56 10.22
CA PRO A 62 13.04 29.55 9.81
C PRO A 62 13.43 30.49 10.97
N ASP A 63 12.51 30.83 11.86
CA ASP A 63 12.80 31.64 13.06
C ASP A 63 13.80 30.96 14.03
N ARG A 64 14.02 29.65 13.90
CA ARG A 64 15.01 28.89 14.68
C ARG A 64 16.28 28.58 13.88
N GLY A 65 16.49 29.25 12.75
CA GLY A 65 17.60 28.98 11.83
C GLY A 65 17.36 27.77 10.92
N GLY A 66 16.10 27.39 10.73
CA GLY A 66 15.70 26.30 9.84
C GLY A 66 15.80 26.68 8.36
N ASP A 67 15.94 25.66 7.52
CA ASP A 67 16.09 25.81 6.07
C ASP A 67 14.72 25.86 5.38
N PRO A 68 14.39 26.96 4.67
CA PRO A 68 13.11 27.11 3.99
C PRO A 68 12.90 26.06 2.88
N GLU A 69 13.96 25.57 2.24
CA GLU A 69 13.84 24.51 1.23
C GLU A 69 13.44 23.18 1.87
N LYS A 70 13.97 22.86 3.05
CA LYS A 70 13.58 21.66 3.81
C LYS A 70 12.15 21.74 4.31
N MET A 71 11.71 22.92 4.74
CA MET A 71 10.32 23.14 5.11
C MET A 71 9.39 22.95 3.91
N LYS A 72 9.75 23.49 2.74
CA LYS A 72 8.98 23.29 1.50
C LYS A 72 8.87 21.81 1.12
N ALA A 73 9.99 21.08 1.12
CA ALA A 73 9.99 19.64 0.85
C ALA A 73 9.14 18.85 1.86
N LEU A 74 9.17 19.23 3.13
CA LEU A 74 8.35 18.63 4.18
C LEU A 74 6.84 18.85 3.92
N ASN A 75 6.46 20.06 3.52
CA ASN A 75 5.07 20.40 3.19
C ASN A 75 4.57 19.61 1.97
N GLU A 76 5.39 19.51 0.92
CA GLU A 76 5.05 18.74 -0.29
C GLU A 76 4.86 17.24 0.03
N ALA A 77 5.75 16.66 0.85
CA ALA A 77 5.64 15.28 1.27
C ALA A 77 4.40 15.01 2.15
N TYR A 78 4.09 15.93 3.07
CA TYR A 78 2.87 15.84 3.88
C TYR A 78 1.62 15.88 3.01
N ASN A 79 1.52 16.82 2.08
CA ASN A 79 0.39 16.95 1.17
C ASN A 79 0.19 15.68 0.33
N LEU A 80 1.27 15.11 -0.21
CA LEU A 80 1.21 13.88 -1.00
C LEU A 80 0.67 12.68 -0.18
N LEU A 81 1.13 12.53 1.06
CA LEU A 81 0.66 11.45 1.94
C LEU A 81 -0.82 11.64 2.33
N MET A 82 -1.22 12.88 2.61
CA MET A 82 -2.62 13.19 2.91
C MET A 82 -3.51 12.96 1.70
N GLU A 83 -3.10 13.37 0.51
CA GLU A 83 -3.82 13.11 -0.74
C GLU A 83 -4.03 11.60 -0.98
N TYR A 84 -3.01 10.80 -0.69
CA TYR A 84 -3.09 9.34 -0.78
C TYR A 84 -4.07 8.74 0.23
N CYS A 85 -4.13 9.27 1.45
CA CYS A 85 -5.02 8.79 2.50
C CYS A 85 -6.46 9.31 2.40
N GLU A 86 -6.69 10.51 1.86
CA GLU A 86 -7.99 11.20 1.88
C GLU A 86 -8.86 10.91 0.66
N HIS A 87 -8.27 10.60 -0.49
CA HIS A 87 -9.03 10.33 -1.71
C HIS A 87 -9.55 8.89 -1.85
N TYR A 88 -9.70 8.17 -0.73
CA TYR A 88 -10.42 6.90 -0.74
C TYR A 88 -11.91 7.19 -0.90
N ARG A 89 -12.43 7.07 -2.13
CA ARG A 89 -13.87 7.23 -2.38
C ARG A 89 -14.62 6.09 -1.70
N ILE A 90 -15.49 6.47 -0.79
CA ILE A 90 -16.45 5.55 -0.17
C ILE A 90 -17.81 5.96 -0.71
N GLU A 91 -18.50 5.02 -1.35
CA GLU A 91 -19.89 5.20 -1.72
C GLU A 91 -20.74 5.11 -0.45
N LEU A 92 -21.29 6.25 -0.01
CA LEU A 92 -22.18 6.34 1.15
C LEU A 92 -23.63 6.04 0.77
N THR A 93 -23.82 5.16 -0.22
CA THR A 93 -25.11 4.54 -0.45
C THR A 93 -25.25 3.37 0.51
N PRO A 94 -26.46 3.06 0.99
CA PRO A 94 -26.71 1.73 1.52
C PRO A 94 -26.20 0.74 0.47
N ASN A 95 -25.25 -0.11 0.86
CA ASN A 95 -25.02 -1.39 0.20
C ASN A 95 -26.40 -1.97 -0.16
N ASP A 96 -26.57 -2.46 -1.37
CA ASP A 96 -27.77 -2.46 -2.23
C ASP A 96 -29.12 -2.93 -1.62
N ARG A 97 -29.15 -3.30 -0.34
CA ARG A 97 -30.31 -3.77 0.44
C ARG A 97 -30.43 -3.19 1.86
N GLY A 98 -29.61 -2.22 2.29
CA GLY A 98 -29.61 -1.75 3.69
C GLY A 98 -29.11 -2.81 4.68
N ALA A 99 -28.29 -3.74 4.17
CA ALA A 99 -27.76 -4.85 4.93
C ALA A 99 -26.75 -4.36 5.99
N SER A 100 -26.83 -4.89 7.20
CA SER A 100 -25.79 -4.63 8.21
C SER A 100 -24.41 -5.11 7.73
N ALA A 101 -23.34 -4.72 8.42
CA ALA A 101 -21.98 -5.16 8.10
C ALA A 101 -21.87 -6.71 8.09
N GLU A 102 -22.59 -7.37 8.99
CA GLU A 102 -22.68 -8.83 9.12
C GLU A 102 -23.43 -9.46 7.93
N GLU A 103 -24.57 -8.87 7.54
CA GLU A 103 -25.37 -9.35 6.41
C GLU A 103 -24.63 -9.19 5.08
N TRP A 104 -23.90 -8.08 4.89
CA TRP A 104 -23.06 -7.88 3.72
C TRP A 104 -21.95 -8.95 3.61
N TRP A 105 -21.33 -9.31 4.75
CA TRP A 105 -20.33 -10.37 4.80
C TRP A 105 -20.93 -11.74 4.46
N VAL A 106 -22.13 -12.06 4.97
CA VAL A 106 -22.84 -13.30 4.64
C VAL A 106 -23.24 -13.36 3.16
N ILE A 107 -23.73 -12.26 2.59
CA ILE A 107 -24.14 -12.18 1.18
C ILE A 107 -22.96 -12.41 0.22
N HIS A 108 -21.77 -11.92 0.57
CA HIS A 108 -20.61 -11.97 -0.32
C HIS A 108 -19.66 -13.15 -0.03
N PHE A 109 -19.61 -13.65 1.21
CA PHE A 109 -18.62 -14.65 1.66
C PHE A 109 -19.23 -15.82 2.45
N GLY A 110 -20.54 -15.83 2.74
CA GLY A 110 -21.18 -16.81 3.62
C GLY A 110 -21.31 -18.23 3.05
N GLU A 111 -21.17 -18.41 1.73
CA GLU A 111 -21.18 -19.72 1.06
C GLU A 111 -19.78 -20.20 0.65
N ASP A 112 -18.69 -19.65 1.20
CA ASP A 112 -17.33 -20.13 0.86
C ASP A 112 -16.95 -21.40 1.66
N PRO A 113 -16.73 -22.56 1.00
CA PRO A 113 -16.36 -23.81 1.68
C PRO A 113 -14.98 -23.77 2.34
N VAL A 114 -14.11 -22.81 2.00
CA VAL A 114 -12.74 -22.73 2.53
C VAL A 114 -12.71 -22.31 4.00
N TRP A 115 -13.71 -21.55 4.46
CA TRP A 115 -13.81 -21.05 5.85
C TRP A 115 -14.87 -21.76 6.69
N ALA A 116 -15.76 -22.54 6.07
CA ALA A 116 -16.66 -23.45 6.75
C ALA A 116 -15.84 -24.61 7.33
N GLY A 117 -15.25 -24.39 8.51
CA GLY A 117 -14.47 -25.40 9.22
C GLY A 117 -15.18 -26.74 9.20
N LYS A 118 -14.49 -27.80 8.76
CA LYS A 118 -14.99 -29.18 8.77
C LYS A 118 -15.69 -29.42 10.11
N ARG A 119 -17.03 -29.47 10.10
CA ARG A 119 -17.78 -30.04 11.22
C ARG A 119 -17.34 -31.49 11.29
N GLY A 120 -16.40 -31.75 12.18
CA GLY A 120 -15.94 -33.09 12.47
C GLY A 120 -17.14 -33.94 12.82
N SER A 121 -17.33 -35.01 12.05
CA SER A 121 -18.13 -36.16 12.45
C SER A 121 -17.84 -36.47 13.92
N LYS A 122 -18.83 -36.26 14.79
CA LYS A 122 -18.90 -36.95 16.07
C LYS A 122 -19.94 -38.03 15.90
N ASN A 123 -19.45 -39.26 15.86
CA ASN A 123 -20.19 -40.50 16.00
C ASN A 123 -21.01 -40.47 17.30
N GLU A 124 -22.26 -40.95 17.25
CA GLU A 124 -22.77 -42.06 18.05
C GLU A 124 -24.12 -42.54 17.49
#